data_AF-A0AB35PEB1-F1
#
_entry.id   AF-A0AB35PEB1-F1
#
_cell.length_a   1.000
_cell.length_b   1.000
_cell.length_c   1.000
_cell.angle_alpha   90.00
_cell.angle_beta   90.00
_cell.angle_gamma   90.00
#
_symmetry.space_group_name_H-M   'P 1'
#
loop_
_entity.id
_entity.type
_entity.pdbx_description
1 polymer ?
#
loop_
_entity_poly.entity_id
_entity_poly.type
_entity_poly.pdbx_seq_one_letter_code
_entity_poly.pdbx_strand_id
1 'polypeptide(L)'
;MTNVEKVLIENVQENEFVSDLLKGLEQALRSETSSIEVQKKIQENAKGEIITAIVVGLATNLIYDYLKSILKMDKQREDYNVNITIKIEGKEYSLEEIEKK
;
A
#
# COMPACT_ATOMS: atom_id res chain seq x y z
N MET A 1 -16.41 21.63 -7.76
CA MET A 1 -15.70 20.34 -7.90
C MET A 1 -14.70 20.27 -6.77
N THR A 2 -14.98 19.51 -5.74
CA THR A 2 -13.99 19.22 -4.70
C THR A 2 -12.92 18.35 -5.35
N ASN A 3 -11.70 18.88 -5.51
CA ASN A 3 -10.56 18.03 -5.82
C ASN A 3 -10.47 17.04 -4.66
N VAL A 4 -10.88 15.80 -4.88
CA VAL A 4 -10.59 14.73 -3.93
C VAL A 4 -9.08 14.58 -4.00
N GLU A 5 -8.38 15.02 -2.96
CA GLU A 5 -6.94 14.78 -2.86
C GLU A 5 -6.71 13.28 -3.01
N LYS A 6 -5.99 12.92 -4.07
CA LYS A 6 -5.65 11.53 -4.37
C LYS A 6 -4.32 11.24 -3.71
N VAL A 7 -4.28 10.21 -2.89
CA VAL A 7 -3.08 9.75 -2.21
C VAL A 7 -2.41 8.69 -3.05
N LEU A 8 -1.15 8.94 -3.43
CA LEU A 8 -0.31 7.97 -4.14
C LEU A 8 0.51 7.15 -3.14
N ILE A 9 0.43 5.82 -3.27
CA ILE A 9 1.18 4.85 -2.46
C ILE A 9 1.95 3.94 -3.41
N GLU A 10 3.26 3.83 -3.25
CA GLU A 10 4.16 3.16 -4.19
C GLU A 10 4.99 2.06 -3.50
N ASN A 11 5.14 0.93 -4.20
CA ASN A 11 6.06 -0.15 -3.90
C ASN A 11 7.40 0.11 -4.61
N VAL A 12 8.21 0.99 -4.01
CA VAL A 12 9.48 1.48 -4.59
C VAL A 12 10.53 0.39 -4.82
N GLN A 13 10.43 -0.74 -4.11
CA GLN A 13 11.39 -1.85 -4.17
C GLN A 13 10.87 -3.06 -4.94
N GLU A 14 9.70 -2.98 -5.57
CA GLU A 14 9.05 -4.12 -6.23
C GLU A 14 8.99 -5.37 -5.31
N ASN A 15 8.73 -5.12 -4.02
CA ASN A 15 8.73 -6.12 -2.97
C ASN A 15 7.39 -6.88 -2.97
N GLU A 16 7.42 -8.22 -2.94
CA GLU A 16 6.21 -9.05 -3.00
C GLU A 16 5.28 -8.83 -1.80
N PHE A 17 5.84 -8.73 -0.59
CA PHE A 17 5.06 -8.42 0.62
C PHE A 17 4.34 -7.08 0.48
N VAL A 18 5.02 -6.04 -0.03
CA VAL A 18 4.39 -4.73 -0.25
C VAL A 18 3.27 -4.83 -1.28
N SER A 19 3.44 -5.62 -2.33
CA SER A 19 2.37 -5.85 -3.31
C SER A 19 1.14 -6.49 -2.69
N ASP A 20 1.32 -7.50 -1.83
CA ASP A 20 0.21 -8.10 -1.09
C ASP A 20 -0.45 -7.12 -0.12
N LEU A 21 0.36 -6.30 0.56
CA LEU A 21 -0.13 -5.23 1.43
C LEU A 21 -0.99 -4.23 0.65
N LEU A 22 -0.52 -3.77 -0.52
CA LEU A 22 -1.28 -2.85 -1.38
C LEU A 22 -2.56 -3.50 -1.94
N LYS A 23 -2.53 -4.80 -2.20
CA LYS A 23 -3.71 -5.56 -2.59
C LYS A 23 -4.73 -5.64 -1.46
N GLY A 24 -4.28 -5.94 -0.24
CA GLY A 24 -5.14 -5.93 0.95
C GLY A 24 -5.73 -4.55 1.20
N LEU A 25 -4.94 -3.51 1.02
CA LEU A 25 -5.36 -2.11 1.17
C LEU A 25 -6.42 -1.74 0.13
N GLU A 26 -6.20 -2.09 -1.14
CA GLU A 26 -7.19 -1.90 -2.19
C GLU A 26 -8.52 -2.57 -1.84
N GLN A 27 -8.49 -3.83 -1.41
CA GLN A 27 -9.71 -4.58 -1.05
C GLN A 27 -10.45 -3.95 0.13
N ALA A 28 -9.71 -3.49 1.14
CA ALA A 28 -10.28 -2.86 2.32
C ALA A 28 -10.90 -1.48 2.01
N LEU A 29 -10.31 -0.72 1.09
CA LEU A 29 -10.76 0.62 0.74
C LEU A 29 -11.87 0.63 -0.33
N ARG A 30 -12.09 -0.46 -1.06
CA ARG A 30 -13.17 -0.59 -2.06
C ARG A 30 -14.57 -0.40 -1.47
N SER A 31 -14.78 -0.62 -0.16
CA SER A 31 -16.04 -0.31 0.51
C SER A 31 -16.21 1.18 0.81
N GLU A 32 -15.10 1.91 0.93
CA GLU A 32 -15.07 3.31 1.38
C GLU A 32 -15.05 4.31 0.21
N THR A 33 -14.41 3.94 -0.90
CA THR A 33 -14.30 4.80 -2.08
C THR A 33 -14.30 3.99 -3.38
N SER A 34 -14.90 4.57 -4.42
CA SER A 34 -14.79 4.08 -5.80
C SER A 34 -13.60 4.68 -6.54
N SER A 35 -12.89 5.64 -5.94
CA SER A 35 -11.73 6.30 -6.55
C SER A 35 -10.44 5.58 -6.16
N ILE A 36 -10.25 4.37 -6.68
CA ILE A 36 -9.03 3.58 -6.50
C ILE A 36 -8.48 3.18 -7.87
N GLU A 37 -7.21 3.49 -8.12
CA GLU A 37 -6.48 3.09 -9.31
C GLU A 37 -5.28 2.24 -8.89
N VAL A 38 -5.07 1.09 -9.54
CA VAL A 38 -3.99 0.15 -9.22
C VAL A 38 -3.05 0.05 -10.40
N GLN A 39 -1.76 0.24 -10.15
CA GLN A 39 -0.69 0.04 -11.12
C GLN A 39 0.00 -1.28 -10.86
N LYS A 40 0.19 -2.06 -11.92
CA LYS A 40 0.82 -3.36 -11.87
C LYS A 40 1.95 -3.44 -12.88
N LYS A 41 2.94 -4.28 -12.59
CA LYS A 41 4.04 -4.61 -13.49
C LYS A 41 4.21 -6.13 -13.53
N ILE A 42 4.57 -6.66 -14.69
CA ILE A 42 4.95 -8.07 -14.84
C ILE A 42 6.36 -8.23 -14.28
N GLN A 43 6.57 -9.15 -13.32
CA GLN A 43 7.92 -9.52 -12.90
C GLN A 43 8.50 -10.50 -13.93
N GLU A 44 9.67 -10.18 -14.50
CA GLU A 44 10.31 -11.04 -15.51
C GLU A 44 10.81 -12.37 -14.93
N ASN A 45 11.12 -12.40 -13.62
CA ASN A 45 11.77 -13.54 -12.96
C ASN A 45 10.86 -14.36 -12.04
N ALA A 46 9.62 -13.93 -11.81
CA ALA A 46 8.61 -14.67 -11.04
C ALA A 46 7.31 -14.74 -11.85
N LYS A 47 6.59 -15.87 -11.80
CA LYS A 47 5.34 -16.06 -12.56
C LYS A 47 4.19 -15.24 -11.96
N GLY A 48 4.23 -13.91 -12.05
CA GLY A 48 3.20 -13.05 -11.46
C GLY A 48 3.23 -11.59 -11.88
N GLU A 49 2.09 -10.94 -11.67
CA GLU A 49 1.97 -9.47 -11.64
C GLU A 49 2.27 -8.99 -10.22
N ILE A 50 3.04 -7.91 -10.10
CA ILE A 50 3.25 -7.21 -8.83
C ILE A 50 2.53 -5.86 -8.86
N ILE A 51 1.93 -5.47 -7.74
CA ILE A 51 1.37 -4.12 -7.57
C ILE A 51 2.53 -3.16 -7.26
N THR A 52 2.72 -2.18 -8.15
CA THR A 52 3.78 -1.18 -8.04
C THR A 52 3.28 0.11 -7.41
N ALA A 53 1.99 0.43 -7.55
CA ALA A 53 1.39 1.58 -6.88
C ALA A 53 -0.13 1.45 -6.78
N ILE A 54 -0.71 2.15 -5.81
CA ILE A 54 -2.15 2.44 -5.78
C ILE A 54 -2.37 3.94 -5.58
N VAL A 55 -3.43 4.46 -6.19
CA VAL A 55 -3.88 5.83 -6.03
C VAL A 55 -5.27 5.79 -5.41
N VAL A 56 -5.47 6.49 -4.31
CA VAL A 56 -6.72 6.43 -3.54
C VAL A 56 -7.27 7.83 -3.31
N GLY A 57 -8.51 8.08 -3.75
CA GLY A 57 -9.26 9.28 -3.42
C GLY A 57 -9.91 9.20 -2.04
N LEU A 58 -9.10 9.16 -0.98
CA LEU A 58 -9.51 9.20 0.42
C LEU A 58 -8.54 10.04 1.24
N ALA A 59 -9.01 10.48 2.41
CA ALA A 59 -8.16 11.17 3.37
C ALA A 59 -6.99 10.28 3.80
N THR A 60 -5.77 10.84 3.77
CA THR A 60 -4.53 10.16 4.13
C THR A 60 -4.58 9.46 5.49
N ASN A 61 -5.24 10.05 6.48
CA ASN A 61 -5.35 9.45 7.82
C ASN A 61 -6.10 8.11 7.81
N LEU A 62 -7.18 8.01 7.02
CA LEU A 62 -7.93 6.75 6.90
C LEU A 62 -7.04 5.68 6.25
N ILE A 63 -6.29 6.04 5.21
CA ILE A 63 -5.36 5.14 4.54
C ILE A 63 -4.32 4.59 5.53
N TYR A 64 -3.76 5.44 6.41
CA TYR A 64 -2.86 4.99 7.48
C TYR A 64 -3.54 4.01 8.45
N ASP A 65 -4.79 4.24 8.83
CA ASP A 65 -5.51 3.34 9.74
C ASP A 65 -5.74 1.96 9.11
N TYR A 66 -6.12 1.88 7.84
CA TYR A 66 -6.24 0.61 7.12
C TYR A 66 -4.89 -0.08 6.96
N LEU A 67 -3.84 0.66 6.58
CA LEU A 67 -2.47 0.13 6.49
C LEU A 67 -2.03 -0.50 7.82
N LYS A 68 -2.20 0.20 8.94
CA LYS A 68 -1.88 -0.33 10.28
C LYS A 68 -2.67 -1.59 10.60
N SER A 69 -3.96 -1.61 10.25
CA SER A 69 -4.82 -2.78 10.51
C SER A 69 -4.31 -4.01 9.75
N ILE A 70 -3.96 -3.84 8.47
CA ILE A 70 -3.43 -4.92 7.63
C ILE A 70 -2.06 -5.36 8.13
N LEU A 71 -1.16 -4.40 8.41
CA LEU A 71 0.19 -4.69 8.92
C LEU A 71 0.14 -5.51 10.22
N LYS A 72 -0.79 -5.22 11.13
CA LYS A 72 -0.97 -6.00 12.36
C LYS A 72 -1.32 -7.47 12.09
N MET A 73 -2.08 -7.74 11.03
CA MET A 73 -2.44 -9.10 10.63
C MET A 73 -1.25 -9.81 9.95
N ASP A 74 -0.49 -9.06 9.15
CA ASP A 74 0.62 -9.59 8.35
C ASP A 74 1.93 -9.76 9.12
N LYS A 75 2.03 -9.31 10.38
CA LYS A 75 3.22 -9.49 11.25
C LYS A 75 3.67 -10.94 11.42
N GLN A 76 2.78 -11.89 11.19
CA GLN A 76 3.07 -13.32 11.35
C GLN A 76 3.64 -13.95 10.07
N ARG A 77 3.70 -13.21 8.96
CA ARG A 77 4.27 -13.72 7.71
C ARG A 77 5.79 -13.85 7.80
N GLU A 78 6.34 -14.87 7.15
CA GLU A 78 7.78 -15.17 7.13
C GLU A 78 8.60 -14.08 6.42
N ASP A 79 8.01 -13.45 5.41
CA ASP A 79 8.61 -12.37 4.61
C ASP A 79 8.39 -10.96 5.20
N TYR A 80 7.76 -10.86 6.37
CA TYR A 80 7.56 -9.58 7.07
C TYR A 80 8.89 -9.05 7.63
N ASN A 81 9.22 -7.81 7.27
CA ASN A 81 10.37 -7.09 7.81
C ASN A 81 10.00 -5.63 8.06
N VAL A 82 10.14 -5.18 9.31
CA VAL A 82 9.79 -3.82 9.75
C VAL A 82 10.54 -2.72 8.98
N ASN A 83 11.69 -3.04 8.41
CA ASN A 83 12.52 -2.12 7.62
C ASN A 83 12.10 -2.03 6.15
N ILE A 84 11.13 -2.83 5.69
CA ILE A 84 10.56 -2.69 4.36
C ILE A 84 9.96 -1.29 4.24
N THR A 85 10.20 -0.63 3.12
CA THR A 85 9.75 0.74 2.87
C THR A 85 8.66 0.78 1.83
N ILE A 86 7.67 1.65 2.06
CA ILE A 86 6.69 2.06 1.04
C ILE A 86 6.72 3.58 0.94
N LYS A 87 6.36 4.11 -0.23
CA LYS A 87 6.36 5.55 -0.44
C LYS A 87 4.92 6.06 -0.49
N ILE A 88 4.59 7.03 0.34
CA ILE A 88 3.27 7.65 0.43
C ILE A 88 3.44 9.15 0.17
N GLU A 89 2.74 9.70 -0.81
CA GLU A 89 2.78 11.13 -1.16
C GLU A 89 4.22 11.65 -1.38
N GLY A 90 5.04 10.87 -2.10
CA GLY A 90 6.41 11.28 -2.39
C GLY A 90 7.42 10.96 -1.28
N LYS A 91 6.98 10.56 -0.08
CA LYS A 91 7.84 10.31 1.07
C LYS A 91 7.90 8.83 1.42
N GLU A 92 9.12 8.31 1.59
CA GLU A 92 9.35 6.93 2.03
C GLU A 92 9.14 6.79 3.54
N TYR A 93 8.48 5.70 3.91
CA TYR A 93 8.25 5.28 5.28
C TYR A 93 8.55 3.80 5.40
N SER A 94 9.30 3.42 6.42
CA SER A 94 9.36 2.03 6.85
C SER A 94 8.01 1.55 7.39
N LEU A 95 7.77 0.24 7.37
CA LEU A 95 6.57 -0.34 8.00
C LEU A 95 6.49 0.04 9.49
N GLU A 96 7.65 0.11 10.16
CA GLU A 96 7.74 0.57 11.55
C GLU A 96 7.21 2.00 11.75
N GLU A 97 7.56 2.93 10.85
CA GLU A 97 7.10 4.32 10.91
C GLU A 97 5.59 4.43 10.66
N ILE A 98 5.04 3.59 9.77
CA ILE A 98 3.61 3.54 9.48
C ILE A 98 2.82 3.07 10.69
N GLU A 99 3.34 2.08 11.43
CA GLU A 99 2.71 1.61 12.67
C GLU A 99 2.66 2.67 13.77
N LYS A 100 3.64 3.58 13.81
CA LYS A 100 3.79 4.62 14.84
C LYS A 100 3.02 5.91 14.53
N LYS A 101 2.64 6.18 13.28
CA LYS A 101 1.98 7.41 12.82
C LYS A 101 0.49 7.43 13.13
#